data_AF-A0A9Q1BAZ8-F1
#
_entry.id   AF-A0A9Q1BAZ8-F1
#
_cell.length_a   1.000
_cell.length_b   1.000
_cell.length_c   1.000
_cell.angle_alpha   90.00
_cell.angle_beta   90.00
_cell.angle_gamma   90.00
#
_symmetry.space_group_name_H-M   'P 1'
#
loop_
_entity.id
_entity.type
_entity.pdbx_description
1 polymer ?
#
loop_
_entity_poly.entity_id
_entity_poly.type
_entity_poly.pdbx_seq_one_letter_code
_entity_poly.pdbx_strand_id
1 'polypeptide(L)'
;MVCDLCIMEPFESECLVCEEKQVIFQGPNTKREFCEWLLAPPQNNSTCIVHNLKGFDGYFILQHLYDNGVVPEIITNGAKVMSIKLLRNSIRFIDSVNFLPMPLSKMPTTFGFNELKKGYFPHLFNTTENQTYIGHFPEASYYAPDVMSSEKRKDFFKWYETEKNKGLFRSLFMDLTCKEIDNNVEDEAEEGDGVVTEMCGVDPFKHCTTIASACNLVFRRNYMKPNSIAVFTNDRPKSYSFAALEWLYYESKQRGVYIQHAQNEGEEKIGNYRVDGFAKEGKIIFSFQGCFWHGCLKCFNEDTMHPAKNESMGEVFKRSEKVKNIFMSMKGYQYVEIWEDEWQDLKKLFHQR
;
A
#
# COMPACT_ATOMS: atom_id res chain seq x y z
N MET A 1 -22.15 11.59 -7.83
CA MET A 1 -22.87 10.93 -6.73
C MET A 1 -23.53 9.70 -7.30
N VAL A 2 -23.27 8.55 -6.69
CA VAL A 2 -23.76 7.26 -7.16
C VAL A 2 -24.56 6.63 -6.02
N CYS A 3 -25.79 6.21 -6.30
CA CYS A 3 -26.61 5.46 -5.34
C CYS A 3 -26.30 3.96 -5.43
N ASP A 4 -26.70 3.17 -4.44
CA ASP A 4 -26.46 1.72 -4.37
C ASP A 4 -26.91 0.95 -5.63
N LEU A 5 -27.87 1.49 -6.41
CA LEU A 5 -28.34 0.89 -7.66
C LEU A 5 -27.45 1.22 -8.87
N CYS A 6 -26.74 2.34 -8.83
CA CYS A 6 -25.89 2.79 -9.93
C CYS A 6 -24.44 2.33 -9.81
N ILE A 7 -24.04 1.75 -8.66
CA ILE A 7 -22.68 1.23 -8.45
C ILE A 7 -22.35 0.11 -9.45
N MET A 8 -23.35 -0.60 -9.99
CA MET A 8 -23.14 -1.72 -10.91
C MET A 8 -23.56 -1.41 -12.35
N GLU A 9 -23.93 -0.16 -12.62
CA GLU A 9 -24.44 0.27 -13.91
C GLU A 9 -23.45 1.24 -14.56
N PRO A 10 -23.27 1.20 -15.89
CA PRO A 10 -22.36 2.11 -16.59
C PRO A 10 -22.58 3.57 -16.17
N PHE A 11 -21.51 4.34 -16.03
CA PHE A 11 -21.59 5.73 -15.57
C PHE A 11 -22.60 6.56 -16.37
N GLU A 12 -22.68 6.35 -17.69
CA GLU A 12 -23.60 7.09 -18.57
C GLU A 12 -25.08 6.72 -18.41
N SER A 13 -25.42 5.69 -17.63
CA SER A 13 -26.82 5.28 -17.42
C SER A 13 -27.63 6.36 -16.68
N GLU A 14 -28.85 6.63 -17.16
CA GLU A 14 -29.77 7.55 -16.49
C GLU A 14 -30.25 6.95 -15.15
N CYS A 15 -30.33 7.79 -14.11
CA CYS A 15 -30.84 7.37 -12.81
C CYS A 15 -31.82 8.40 -12.26
N LEU A 16 -33.04 7.93 -11.96
CA LEU A 16 -34.11 8.74 -11.35
C LEU A 16 -33.76 9.26 -9.95
N VAL A 17 -32.75 8.67 -9.29
CA VAL A 17 -32.28 9.06 -7.96
C VAL A 17 -31.06 9.98 -8.03
N CYS A 18 -30.14 9.73 -8.96
CA CYS A 18 -28.89 10.49 -9.04
C CYS A 18 -29.01 11.76 -9.89
N GLU A 19 -30.03 11.87 -10.76
CA GLU A 19 -30.25 12.96 -11.74
C GLU A 19 -28.98 13.34 -12.53
N GLU A 20 -28.06 14.11 -11.94
CA GLU A 20 -26.70 14.36 -12.43
C GLU A 20 -25.64 13.59 -11.61
N LYS A 21 -25.06 12.55 -12.20
CA LYS A 21 -23.99 11.76 -11.55
C LYS A 21 -22.68 12.53 -11.37
N GLN A 22 -22.43 13.58 -12.17
CA GLN A 22 -21.24 14.42 -12.08
C GLN A 22 -21.59 15.88 -11.79
N VAL A 23 -20.90 16.47 -10.81
CA VAL A 23 -20.95 17.91 -10.52
C VAL A 23 -19.53 18.42 -10.43
N ILE A 24 -19.19 19.44 -11.21
CA ILE A 24 -17.83 20.01 -11.28
C ILE A 24 -17.84 21.41 -10.68
N PHE A 25 -16.97 21.65 -9.70
CA PHE A 25 -16.79 22.94 -9.04
C PHE A 25 -15.48 23.58 -9.50
N GLN A 26 -15.52 24.87 -9.89
CA GLN A 26 -14.36 25.58 -10.46
C GLN A 26 -14.25 27.02 -9.96
N GLY A 27 -13.03 27.56 -10.00
CA GLY A 27 -12.75 28.94 -9.65
C GLY A 27 -12.34 29.16 -8.18
N PRO A 28 -12.32 30.44 -7.73
CA PRO A 28 -11.76 30.79 -6.42
C PRO A 28 -12.63 30.35 -5.24
N ASN A 29 -13.93 30.12 -5.47
CA ASN A 29 -14.89 29.74 -4.44
C ASN A 29 -15.14 28.22 -4.38
N THR A 30 -14.42 27.41 -5.16
CA THR A 30 -14.60 25.95 -5.27
C THR A 30 -14.74 25.27 -3.91
N LYS A 31 -13.86 25.58 -2.95
CA LYS A 31 -13.92 25.01 -1.60
C LYS A 31 -15.29 25.23 -0.93
N ARG A 32 -15.77 26.47 -0.99
CA ARG A 32 -17.02 26.88 -0.36
C ARG A 32 -18.21 26.28 -1.07
N GLU A 33 -18.27 26.41 -2.40
CA GLU A 33 -19.38 25.91 -3.21
C GLU A 33 -19.52 24.38 -3.09
N PHE A 34 -18.41 23.65 -3.11
CA PHE A 34 -18.40 22.20 -2.89
C PHE A 34 -18.94 21.83 -1.50
N CYS A 35 -18.47 22.49 -0.43
CA CYS A 35 -18.90 22.16 0.91
C CYS A 35 -20.37 22.55 1.16
N GLU A 36 -20.82 23.70 0.66
CA GLU A 36 -22.22 24.13 0.75
C GLU A 36 -23.15 23.18 0.00
N TRP A 37 -22.75 22.77 -1.21
CA TRP A 37 -23.49 21.74 -1.97
C TRP A 37 -23.54 20.41 -1.23
N LEU A 38 -22.42 19.96 -0.67
CA LEU A 38 -22.36 18.67 0.01
C LEU A 38 -23.16 18.63 1.32
N LEU A 39 -23.27 19.76 2.02
CA LEU A 39 -24.02 19.86 3.28
C LEU A 39 -25.53 20.10 3.07
N ALA A 40 -25.94 20.45 1.84
CA ALA A 40 -27.34 20.61 1.48
C ALA A 40 -28.03 19.24 1.26
N PRO A 41 -29.36 19.14 1.38
CA PRO A 41 -30.12 17.99 0.86
C PRO A 41 -30.10 17.99 -0.68
N PRO A 42 -30.11 16.80 -1.34
CA PRO A 42 -30.34 15.45 -0.81
C PRO A 42 -29.09 14.69 -0.33
N GLN A 43 -27.91 15.30 -0.23
CA GLN A 43 -26.59 14.67 0.04
C GLN A 43 -26.45 14.03 1.46
N ASN A 44 -27.52 14.00 2.25
CA ASN A 44 -27.50 13.39 3.57
C ASN A 44 -27.33 11.87 3.48
N ASN A 45 -26.66 11.28 4.48
CA ASN A 45 -26.34 9.85 4.56
C ASN A 45 -25.37 9.35 3.48
N SER A 46 -24.56 10.23 2.90
CA SER A 46 -23.55 9.84 1.89
C SER A 46 -22.18 9.50 2.50
N THR A 47 -21.47 8.59 1.83
CA THR A 47 -20.03 8.36 2.06
C THR A 47 -19.23 9.01 0.93
N CYS A 48 -18.38 9.96 1.28
CA CYS A 48 -17.45 10.62 0.37
C CYS A 48 -16.12 9.87 0.39
N ILE A 49 -15.74 9.30 -0.76
CA ILE A 49 -14.45 8.65 -0.95
C ILE A 49 -13.51 9.68 -1.59
N VAL A 50 -12.41 9.98 -0.92
CA VAL A 50 -11.45 10.97 -1.40
C VAL A 50 -10.07 10.33 -1.50
N HIS A 51 -9.47 10.37 -2.68
CA HIS A 51 -8.15 9.79 -2.90
C HIS A 51 -7.07 10.62 -2.20
N ASN A 52 -6.49 10.05 -1.13
CA ASN A 52 -5.48 10.69 -0.27
C ASN A 52 -5.99 11.86 0.57
N LEU A 53 -7.23 11.74 1.08
CA LEU A 53 -7.83 12.68 2.04
C LEU A 53 -6.85 13.10 3.16
N LYS A 54 -6.13 12.12 3.74
CA LYS A 54 -5.29 12.33 4.92
C LYS A 54 -4.04 13.15 4.65
N GLY A 55 -3.65 13.27 3.38
CA GLY A 55 -2.48 14.00 2.92
C GLY A 55 -2.80 15.40 2.41
N PHE A 56 -4.03 15.65 1.96
CA PHE A 56 -4.42 16.86 1.25
C PHE A 56 -5.79 17.39 1.70
N ASP A 57 -6.87 16.95 1.05
CA ASP A 57 -8.18 17.64 1.08
C ASP A 57 -8.84 17.68 2.46
N GLY A 58 -8.53 16.71 3.33
CA GLY A 58 -9.12 16.62 4.66
C GLY A 58 -8.94 17.89 5.49
N TYR A 59 -7.80 18.59 5.35
CA TYR A 59 -7.54 19.82 6.09
C TYR A 59 -8.39 21.00 5.60
N PHE A 60 -8.62 21.11 4.28
CA PHE A 60 -9.47 22.17 3.71
C PHE A 60 -10.93 21.98 4.09
N ILE A 61 -11.40 20.74 4.10
CA ILE A 61 -12.75 20.37 4.54
C ILE A 61 -12.91 20.69 6.02
N LEU A 62 -11.97 20.26 6.88
CA LEU A 62 -12.01 20.57 8.31
C LEU A 62 -12.01 22.07 8.58
N GLN A 63 -11.17 22.83 7.87
CA GLN A 63 -11.14 24.28 8.00
C GLN A 63 -12.51 24.89 7.69
N HIS A 64 -13.11 24.53 6.56
CA HIS A 64 -14.44 25.04 6.19
C HIS A 64 -15.52 24.67 7.21
N LEU A 65 -15.49 23.45 7.75
CA LEU A 65 -16.44 23.02 8.79
C LEU A 65 -16.30 23.85 10.06
N TYR A 66 -15.07 24.06 10.54
CA TYR A 66 -14.82 24.86 11.74
C TYR A 66 -15.16 26.34 11.54
N ASP A 67 -14.85 26.91 10.38
CA ASP A 67 -15.21 28.29 10.02
C ASP A 67 -16.75 28.51 10.07
N ASN A 68 -17.53 27.46 9.81
CA ASN A 68 -19.00 27.47 9.87
C ASN A 68 -19.57 26.92 11.19
N GLY A 69 -18.73 26.72 12.22
CA GLY A 69 -19.18 26.26 13.54
C GLY A 69 -19.64 24.80 13.58
N VAL A 70 -19.27 23.99 12.59
CA VAL A 70 -19.57 22.56 12.53
C VAL A 70 -18.41 21.77 13.13
N VAL A 71 -18.70 20.95 14.15
CA VAL A 71 -17.70 20.11 14.83
C VAL A 71 -17.89 18.64 14.41
N PRO A 72 -17.01 18.08 13.55
CA PRO A 72 -17.07 16.69 13.14
C PRO A 72 -16.44 15.73 14.16
N GLU A 73 -16.80 14.45 14.08
CA GLU A 73 -15.97 13.36 14.63
C GLU A 73 -14.81 13.08 13.68
N ILE A 74 -13.59 12.96 14.20
CA ILE A 74 -12.39 12.70 13.39
C ILE A 74 -11.67 11.44 13.86
N ILE A 75 -11.15 10.68 12.89
CA ILE A 75 -10.24 9.56 13.15
C ILE A 75 -8.88 9.94 12.55
N THR A 76 -7.82 9.83 13.34
CA THR A 76 -6.47 10.24 12.94
C THR A 76 -5.45 9.11 13.09
N ASN A 77 -4.42 9.12 12.25
CA ASN A 77 -3.19 8.35 12.45
C ASN A 77 -2.02 9.33 12.60
N GLY A 78 -1.60 9.53 13.85
CA GLY A 78 -0.75 10.67 14.20
C GLY A 78 -1.45 11.98 13.83
N ALA A 79 -0.76 12.83 13.04
CA ALA A 79 -1.31 14.10 12.57
C ALA A 79 -2.25 13.97 11.35
N LYS A 80 -2.32 12.80 10.71
CA LYS A 80 -3.05 12.61 9.44
C LYS A 80 -4.52 12.27 9.69
N VAL A 81 -5.42 12.97 9.00
CA VAL A 81 -6.89 12.81 9.15
C VAL A 81 -7.39 11.68 8.25
N MET A 82 -7.71 10.53 8.82
CA MET A 82 -8.14 9.35 8.06
C MET A 82 -9.63 9.35 7.72
N SER A 83 -10.45 9.95 8.57
CA SER A 83 -11.89 10.05 8.37
C SER A 83 -12.46 11.24 9.11
N ILE A 84 -13.49 11.85 8.51
CA ILE A 84 -14.26 12.96 9.06
C ILE A 84 -15.73 12.53 8.99
N LYS A 85 -16.47 12.65 10.10
CA LYS A 85 -17.88 12.27 10.15
C LYS A 85 -18.73 13.40 10.72
N LEU A 86 -19.79 13.73 10.00
CA LEU A 86 -20.77 14.75 10.34
C LEU A 86 -22.04 14.08 10.87
N LEU A 87 -22.25 14.17 12.19
CA LEU A 87 -23.34 13.46 12.85
C LEU A 87 -24.74 13.94 12.43
N ARG A 88 -24.91 15.24 12.17
CA ARG A 88 -26.22 15.83 11.85
C ARG A 88 -26.77 15.37 10.50
N ASN A 89 -25.90 15.25 9.51
CA ASN A 89 -26.27 14.92 8.14
C ASN A 89 -25.92 13.47 7.78
N SER A 90 -25.32 12.71 8.72
CA SER A 90 -24.77 11.36 8.50
C SER A 90 -23.78 11.27 7.33
N ILE A 91 -23.09 12.36 7.02
CA ILE A 91 -22.07 12.41 5.95
C ILE A 91 -20.73 11.93 6.53
N ARG A 92 -20.02 11.09 5.79
CA ARG A 92 -18.69 10.60 6.20
C ARG A 92 -17.70 10.66 5.06
N PHE A 93 -16.53 11.22 5.33
CA PHE A 93 -15.37 11.18 4.44
C PHE A 93 -14.44 10.04 4.84
N ILE A 94 -13.96 9.29 3.84
CA ILE A 94 -12.94 8.26 4.00
C ILE A 94 -11.84 8.43 2.95
N ASP A 95 -10.64 8.00 3.30
CA ASP A 95 -9.48 8.06 2.40
C ASP A 95 -9.33 6.74 1.62
N SER A 96 -9.42 6.80 0.29
CA SER A 96 -9.27 5.60 -0.56
C SER A 96 -7.87 4.96 -0.43
N VAL A 97 -6.83 5.75 -0.11
CA VAL A 97 -5.46 5.26 0.11
C VAL A 97 -5.32 4.40 1.36
N ASN A 98 -6.30 4.43 2.28
CA ASN A 98 -6.34 3.49 3.40
C ASN A 98 -6.84 2.09 2.99
N PHE A 99 -7.43 1.97 1.82
CA PHE A 99 -7.85 0.71 1.22
C PHE A 99 -6.82 0.25 0.19
N LEU A 100 -6.42 1.16 -0.71
CA LEU A 100 -5.48 0.87 -1.77
C LEU A 100 -4.30 1.85 -1.71
N PRO A 101 -3.17 1.45 -1.09
CA PRO A 101 -2.06 2.35 -0.79
C PRO A 101 -1.17 2.61 -2.03
N MET A 102 -1.77 3.11 -3.12
CA MET A 102 -1.08 3.41 -4.36
C MET A 102 -1.59 4.70 -5.02
N PRO A 103 -0.77 5.37 -5.85
CA PRO A 103 -1.22 6.53 -6.62
C PRO A 103 -2.19 6.15 -7.73
N LEU A 104 -3.14 7.02 -8.07
CA LEU A 104 -4.06 6.85 -9.21
C LEU A 104 -3.37 6.44 -10.52
N SER A 105 -2.17 6.96 -10.80
CA SER A 105 -1.44 6.60 -12.03
C SER A 105 -1.03 5.13 -12.14
N LYS A 106 -1.01 4.39 -11.02
CA LYS A 106 -0.68 2.95 -10.98
C LYS A 106 -1.93 2.05 -10.99
N MET A 107 -3.12 2.60 -10.77
CA MET A 107 -4.37 1.83 -10.71
C MET A 107 -4.61 1.05 -12.01
N PRO A 108 -4.54 1.66 -13.22
CA PRO A 108 -4.85 0.96 -14.46
C PRO A 108 -3.93 -0.24 -14.70
N THR A 109 -2.64 -0.11 -14.37
CA THR A 109 -1.68 -1.21 -14.51
C THR A 109 -1.90 -2.31 -13.47
N THR A 110 -2.37 -1.96 -12.28
CA THR A 110 -2.57 -2.91 -11.17
C THR A 110 -3.82 -3.76 -11.38
N PHE A 111 -4.88 -3.16 -11.91
CA PHE A 111 -6.17 -3.81 -12.17
C PHE A 111 -6.34 -4.29 -13.63
N GLY A 112 -5.38 -3.97 -14.52
CA GLY A 112 -5.40 -4.43 -15.91
C GLY A 112 -6.27 -3.58 -16.84
N PHE A 113 -6.67 -2.38 -16.42
CA PHE A 113 -7.38 -1.42 -17.28
C PHE A 113 -6.44 -0.85 -18.35
N ASN A 114 -6.81 -1.03 -19.62
CA ASN A 114 -6.00 -0.58 -20.76
C ASN A 114 -6.34 0.84 -21.23
N GLU A 115 -7.49 1.37 -20.83
CA GLU A 115 -8.11 2.55 -21.47
C GLU A 115 -7.94 3.85 -20.67
N LEU A 116 -7.66 3.76 -19.36
CA LEU A 116 -7.54 4.91 -18.47
C LEU A 116 -6.06 5.19 -18.20
N LYS A 117 -5.48 6.26 -18.75
CA LYS A 117 -4.13 6.72 -18.37
C LYS A 117 -4.22 8.16 -17.92
N LYS A 118 -4.04 8.37 -16.60
CA LYS A 118 -3.98 9.69 -15.98
C LYS A 118 -3.05 10.63 -16.76
N GLY A 119 -3.60 11.73 -17.28
CA GLY A 119 -2.83 12.82 -17.88
C GLY A 119 -1.95 13.58 -16.89
N TYR A 120 -1.08 14.46 -17.40
CA TYR A 120 -0.25 15.34 -16.57
C TYR A 120 -0.92 16.71 -16.39
N PHE A 121 -0.92 17.24 -15.17
CA PHE A 121 -1.54 18.53 -14.84
C PHE A 121 -0.49 19.65 -14.78
N PRO A 122 -0.71 20.81 -15.44
CA PRO A 122 0.23 21.94 -15.43
C PRO A 122 0.09 22.75 -14.13
N HIS A 123 0.66 22.24 -13.04
CA HIS A 123 0.52 22.82 -11.70
C HIS A 123 0.86 24.31 -11.62
N LEU A 124 1.92 24.74 -12.31
CA LEU A 124 2.37 26.14 -12.27
C LEU A 124 1.54 27.05 -13.18
N PHE A 125 0.73 26.48 -14.09
CA PHE A 125 -0.14 27.25 -14.97
C PHE A 125 -1.50 27.58 -14.31
N ASN A 126 -1.83 26.92 -13.20
CA ASN A 126 -3.06 27.12 -12.46
C ASN A 126 -3.00 28.43 -11.63
N THR A 127 -3.18 29.56 -12.31
CA THR A 127 -3.23 30.91 -11.74
C THR A 127 -4.59 31.55 -11.98
N THR A 128 -4.90 32.64 -11.29
CA THR A 128 -6.17 33.35 -11.44
C THR A 128 -6.33 33.94 -12.84
N GLU A 129 -5.23 34.41 -13.43
CA GLU A 129 -5.18 34.99 -14.77
C GLU A 129 -5.46 33.95 -15.87
N ASN A 130 -5.08 32.69 -15.63
CA ASN A 130 -5.19 31.61 -16.60
C ASN A 130 -6.49 30.79 -16.47
N GLN A 131 -7.39 31.11 -15.52
CA GLN A 131 -8.63 30.33 -15.30
C GLN A 131 -9.53 30.28 -16.54
N THR A 132 -9.54 31.36 -17.35
CA THR A 132 -10.33 31.44 -18.58
C THR A 132 -9.48 31.25 -19.84
N TYR A 133 -8.26 30.74 -19.70
CA TYR A 133 -7.35 30.55 -20.83
C TYR A 133 -7.85 29.46 -21.78
N ILE A 134 -7.93 29.82 -23.05
CA ILE A 134 -8.23 28.92 -24.16
C ILE A 134 -7.15 29.18 -25.21
N GLY A 135 -6.25 28.22 -25.40
CA GLY A 135 -5.08 28.44 -26.25
C GLY A 135 -4.27 27.17 -26.47
N HIS A 136 -3.00 27.30 -26.81
CA HIS A 136 -2.11 26.15 -26.94
C HIS A 136 -1.76 25.56 -25.57
N PHE A 137 -1.32 24.31 -25.55
CA PHE A 137 -0.82 23.66 -24.33
C PHE A 137 0.27 24.50 -23.65
N PRO A 138 0.24 24.63 -22.31
CA PRO A 138 1.29 25.31 -21.57
C PRO A 138 2.66 24.70 -21.88
N GLU A 139 3.71 25.51 -21.80
CA GLU A 139 5.08 25.02 -21.94
C GLU A 139 5.38 23.92 -20.91
N ALA A 140 6.27 22.99 -21.27
CA ALA A 140 6.65 21.86 -20.41
C ALA A 140 7.11 22.30 -19.00
N SER A 141 7.70 23.49 -18.87
CA SER A 141 8.11 24.10 -17.60
C SER A 141 6.94 24.21 -16.60
N TYR A 142 5.72 24.47 -17.07
CA TYR A 142 4.54 24.63 -16.21
C TYR A 142 4.05 23.34 -15.56
N TYR A 143 4.54 22.19 -16.01
CA TYR A 143 4.25 20.87 -15.45
C TYR A 143 5.27 20.45 -14.38
N ALA A 144 6.30 21.27 -14.13
CA ALA A 144 7.38 21.00 -13.19
C ALA A 144 8.11 19.66 -13.43
N PRO A 145 8.65 19.40 -14.64
CA PRO A 145 9.34 18.14 -14.95
C PRO A 145 10.62 17.92 -14.13
N ASP A 146 11.20 18.97 -13.55
CA ASP A 146 12.41 18.89 -12.74
C ASP A 146 12.18 18.29 -11.35
N VAL A 147 10.95 18.31 -10.84
CA VAL A 147 10.59 17.64 -9.57
C VAL A 147 10.15 16.19 -9.77
N MET A 148 10.00 15.74 -11.03
CA MET A 148 9.64 14.36 -11.35
C MET A 148 10.84 13.42 -11.24
N SER A 149 10.60 12.15 -10.95
CA SER A 149 11.64 11.12 -11.04
C SER A 149 12.12 10.95 -12.49
N SER A 150 13.33 10.42 -12.68
CA SER A 150 13.93 10.23 -14.01
C SER A 150 13.05 9.40 -14.96
N GLU A 151 12.35 8.40 -14.44
CA GLU A 151 11.41 7.56 -15.19
C GLU A 151 10.14 8.33 -15.58
N LYS A 152 9.46 8.96 -14.60
CA LYS A 152 8.26 9.77 -14.84
C LYS A 152 8.52 10.94 -15.77
N ARG A 153 9.70 11.55 -15.68
CA ARG A 153 10.11 12.66 -16.56
C ARG A 153 10.19 12.21 -18.02
N LYS A 154 10.70 11.00 -18.29
CA LYS A 154 10.72 10.43 -19.65
C LYS A 154 9.30 10.17 -20.17
N ASP A 155 8.45 9.59 -19.33
CA ASP A 155 7.06 9.34 -19.68
C ASP A 155 6.28 10.63 -19.95
N PHE A 156 6.53 11.67 -19.13
CA PHE A 156 5.98 13.01 -19.32
C PHE A 156 6.36 13.59 -20.67
N PHE A 157 7.66 13.61 -21.05
CA PHE A 157 8.06 14.18 -22.33
C PHE A 157 7.49 13.40 -23.52
N LYS A 158 7.42 12.06 -23.42
CA LYS A 158 6.79 11.23 -24.45
C LYS A 158 5.30 11.58 -24.64
N TRP A 159 4.59 11.75 -23.53
CA TRP A 159 3.19 12.19 -23.52
C TRP A 159 3.05 13.62 -24.07
N TYR A 160 3.86 14.57 -23.57
CA TYR A 160 3.79 15.99 -23.92
C TYR A 160 4.04 16.26 -25.41
N GLU A 161 5.05 15.60 -26.00
CA GLU A 161 5.32 15.71 -27.44
C GLU A 161 4.16 15.20 -28.30
N THR A 162 3.41 14.23 -27.78
CA THR A 162 2.25 13.63 -28.47
C THR A 162 1.01 14.50 -28.33
N GLU A 163 0.79 15.14 -27.18
CA GLU A 163 -0.42 15.91 -26.89
C GLU A 163 -0.35 17.40 -27.24
N LYS A 164 0.83 18.04 -27.17
CA LYS A 164 0.96 19.50 -27.34
C LYS A 164 0.41 20.07 -28.65
N ASN A 165 0.28 19.23 -29.68
CA ASN A 165 -0.22 19.59 -31.02
C ASN A 165 -1.64 19.09 -31.32
N LYS A 166 -2.28 18.34 -30.42
CA LYS A 166 -3.57 17.66 -30.69
C LYS A 166 -4.80 18.56 -30.53
N GLY A 167 -4.65 19.82 -30.12
CA GLY A 167 -5.76 20.75 -30.03
C GLY A 167 -5.49 21.96 -29.13
N LEU A 168 -6.56 22.69 -28.81
CA LEU A 168 -6.52 23.80 -27.85
C LEU A 168 -6.60 23.27 -26.42
N PHE A 169 -5.66 23.69 -25.59
CA PHE A 169 -5.77 23.64 -24.14
C PHE A 169 -6.91 24.54 -23.70
N ARG A 170 -7.99 23.90 -23.28
CA ARG A 170 -9.15 24.50 -22.61
C ARG A 170 -9.16 23.98 -21.17
N SER A 171 -9.87 24.66 -20.28
CA SER A 171 -10.31 24.15 -18.97
C SER A 171 -10.91 22.72 -19.02
N LEU A 172 -11.26 22.23 -20.21
CA LEU A 172 -11.55 20.83 -20.56
C LEU A 172 -10.47 19.83 -20.10
N PHE A 173 -9.20 20.22 -19.96
CA PHE A 173 -8.16 19.33 -19.41
C PHE A 173 -8.33 19.14 -17.89
N MET A 174 -8.86 20.14 -17.17
CA MET A 174 -9.31 19.95 -15.78
C MET A 174 -10.51 19.02 -15.73
N ASP A 175 -11.48 19.18 -16.64
CA ASP A 175 -12.68 18.32 -16.69
C ASP A 175 -12.35 16.87 -17.07
N LEU A 176 -11.42 16.64 -18.01
CA LEU A 176 -10.95 15.30 -18.40
C LEU A 176 -10.11 14.65 -17.29
N THR A 177 -9.24 15.40 -16.62
CA THR A 177 -8.48 14.86 -15.48
C THR A 177 -9.39 14.57 -14.28
N CYS A 178 -10.44 15.36 -14.04
CA CYS A 178 -11.44 15.06 -13.01
C CYS A 178 -12.26 13.82 -13.39
N LYS A 179 -12.74 13.71 -14.64
CA LYS A 179 -13.44 12.50 -15.15
C LYS A 179 -12.59 11.23 -15.07
N GLU A 180 -11.31 11.30 -15.45
CA GLU A 180 -10.40 10.17 -15.34
C GLU A 180 -10.11 9.82 -13.88
N ILE A 181 -10.01 10.80 -12.97
CA ILE A 181 -9.82 10.57 -11.54
C ILE A 181 -11.07 9.95 -10.90
N ASP A 182 -12.25 10.44 -11.25
CA ASP A 182 -13.55 9.95 -10.76
C ASP A 182 -13.80 8.52 -11.24
N ASN A 183 -13.62 8.23 -12.54
CA ASN A 183 -13.75 6.88 -13.08
C ASN A 183 -12.77 5.90 -12.42
N ASN A 184 -11.52 6.31 -12.17
CA ASN A 184 -10.54 5.45 -11.49
C ASN A 184 -10.89 5.19 -10.02
N VAL A 185 -11.62 6.09 -9.35
CA VAL A 185 -12.08 5.93 -7.95
C VAL A 185 -13.40 5.16 -7.90
N GLU A 186 -14.23 5.26 -8.93
CA GLU A 186 -15.43 4.41 -9.11
C GLU A 186 -15.03 2.97 -9.44
N ASP A 187 -14.12 2.73 -10.38
CA ASP A 187 -13.56 1.40 -10.65
C ASP A 187 -12.88 0.81 -9.38
N GLU A 188 -12.22 1.66 -8.58
CA GLU A 188 -11.64 1.31 -7.27
C GLU A 188 -12.71 0.82 -6.28
N ALA A 189 -13.86 1.49 -6.27
CA ALA A 189 -14.99 1.15 -5.43
C ALA A 189 -15.72 -0.09 -5.96
N GLU A 190 -15.92 -0.23 -7.27
CA GLU A 190 -16.61 -1.35 -7.90
C GLU A 190 -15.86 -2.68 -7.75
N GLU A 191 -14.55 -2.70 -8.06
CA GLU A 191 -13.77 -3.94 -8.00
C GLU A 191 -13.47 -4.36 -6.55
N GLY A 192 -13.35 -3.39 -5.63
CA GLY A 192 -13.18 -3.63 -4.20
C GLY A 192 -14.47 -4.00 -3.46
N ASP A 193 -15.60 -3.37 -3.80
CA ASP A 193 -16.90 -3.62 -3.16
C ASP A 193 -17.59 -4.85 -3.75
N GLY A 194 -17.57 -5.04 -5.08
CA GLY A 194 -18.19 -6.20 -5.74
C GLY A 194 -17.63 -7.53 -5.22
N VAL A 195 -16.31 -7.66 -5.14
CA VAL A 195 -15.65 -8.90 -4.69
C VAL A 195 -15.91 -9.17 -3.20
N VAL A 196 -15.79 -8.16 -2.33
CA VAL A 196 -15.92 -8.36 -0.87
C VAL A 196 -17.39 -8.47 -0.45
N THR A 197 -18.29 -7.70 -1.05
CA THR A 197 -19.72 -7.78 -0.75
C THR A 197 -20.33 -9.07 -1.26
N GLU A 198 -19.98 -9.52 -2.48
CA GLU A 198 -20.48 -10.78 -3.02
C GLU A 198 -19.91 -11.99 -2.26
N MET A 199 -18.60 -12.00 -1.96
CA MET A 199 -17.97 -13.14 -1.29
C MET A 199 -18.20 -13.18 0.22
N CYS A 200 -18.32 -12.03 0.89
CA CYS A 200 -18.30 -11.93 2.35
C CYS A 200 -19.52 -11.19 2.95
N GLY A 201 -20.41 -10.61 2.13
CA GLY A 201 -21.61 -9.90 2.58
C GLY A 201 -21.33 -8.60 3.33
N VAL A 202 -20.17 -8.00 3.15
CA VAL A 202 -19.71 -6.79 3.86
C VAL A 202 -19.25 -5.75 2.85
N ASP A 203 -19.92 -4.60 2.82
CA ASP A 203 -19.45 -3.41 2.11
C ASP A 203 -18.33 -2.74 2.94
N PRO A 204 -17.07 -2.75 2.46
CA PRO A 204 -15.94 -2.22 3.19
C PRO A 204 -15.99 -0.68 3.29
N PHE A 205 -16.50 0.02 2.29
CA PHE A 205 -16.53 1.47 2.26
C PHE A 205 -17.65 2.05 3.14
N LYS A 206 -18.77 1.33 3.29
CA LYS A 206 -19.88 1.70 4.20
C LYS A 206 -19.56 1.42 5.66
N HIS A 207 -18.79 0.39 5.97
CA HIS A 207 -18.59 -0.03 7.37
C HIS A 207 -17.21 0.23 7.94
N CYS A 208 -16.20 0.49 7.11
CA CYS A 208 -14.81 0.59 7.55
C CYS A 208 -14.12 1.87 7.07
N THR A 209 -12.97 2.17 7.69
CA THR A 209 -12.12 3.31 7.33
C THR A 209 -10.81 2.87 6.66
N THR A 210 -10.47 1.58 6.75
CA THR A 210 -9.25 0.99 6.24
C THR A 210 -9.48 -0.44 5.77
N ILE A 211 -8.61 -0.95 4.90
CA ILE A 211 -8.62 -2.36 4.51
C ILE A 211 -8.45 -3.30 5.70
N ALA A 212 -7.59 -2.96 6.66
CA ALA A 212 -7.39 -3.78 7.86
C ALA A 212 -8.67 -3.87 8.71
N SER A 213 -9.42 -2.77 8.82
CA SER A 213 -10.73 -2.77 9.49
C SER A 213 -11.74 -3.63 8.74
N ALA A 214 -11.74 -3.60 7.40
CA ALA A 214 -12.59 -4.43 6.56
C ALA A 214 -12.26 -5.92 6.74
N CYS A 215 -10.99 -6.32 6.65
CA CYS A 215 -10.56 -7.70 6.89
C CYS A 215 -10.95 -8.18 8.29
N ASN A 216 -10.77 -7.33 9.31
CA ASN A 216 -11.17 -7.66 10.68
C ASN A 216 -12.70 -7.77 10.84
N LEU A 217 -13.48 -6.96 10.13
CA LEU A 217 -14.94 -7.07 10.12
C LEU A 217 -15.39 -8.38 9.47
N VAL A 218 -14.84 -8.73 8.31
CA VAL A 218 -15.10 -9.99 7.62
C VAL A 218 -14.73 -11.18 8.52
N PHE A 219 -13.56 -11.14 9.15
CA PHE A 219 -13.14 -12.19 10.09
C PHE A 219 -14.13 -12.35 11.25
N ARG A 220 -14.49 -11.25 11.92
CA ARG A 220 -15.44 -11.27 13.04
C ARG A 220 -16.84 -11.73 12.65
N ARG A 221 -17.29 -11.40 11.44
CA ARG A 221 -18.63 -11.74 10.96
C ARG A 221 -18.73 -13.19 10.48
N ASN A 222 -17.74 -13.66 9.73
CA ASN A 222 -17.86 -14.90 8.96
C ASN A 222 -17.06 -16.07 9.56
N TYR A 223 -16.02 -15.79 10.37
CA TYR A 223 -15.06 -16.82 10.80
C TYR A 223 -14.87 -16.92 12.32
N MET A 224 -15.15 -15.84 13.07
CA MET A 224 -15.01 -15.84 14.52
C MET A 224 -16.11 -16.69 15.17
N LYS A 225 -15.71 -17.64 16.03
CA LYS A 225 -16.67 -18.47 16.77
C LYS A 225 -17.44 -17.62 17.79
N PRO A 226 -18.74 -17.87 18.00
CA PRO A 226 -19.51 -17.17 19.03
C PRO A 226 -18.84 -17.25 20.40
N ASN A 227 -18.84 -16.14 21.15
CA ASN A 227 -18.28 -16.04 22.50
C ASN A 227 -16.79 -16.43 22.62
N SER A 228 -16.04 -16.34 21.52
CA SER A 228 -14.59 -16.53 21.55
C SER A 228 -13.87 -15.19 21.61
N ILE A 229 -12.81 -15.11 22.42
CA ILE A 229 -11.89 -13.97 22.45
C ILE A 229 -10.59 -14.46 21.81
N ALA A 230 -10.06 -13.70 20.84
CA ALA A 230 -8.72 -13.95 20.34
C ALA A 230 -7.73 -13.70 21.48
N VAL A 231 -7.13 -14.77 22.00
CA VAL A 231 -6.03 -14.67 22.96
C VAL A 231 -4.77 -14.38 22.15
N PHE A 232 -4.40 -13.10 22.09
CA PHE A 232 -3.07 -12.73 21.64
C PHE A 232 -2.12 -13.01 22.81
N THR A 233 -1.34 -14.08 22.73
CA THR A 233 -0.20 -14.18 23.63
C THR A 233 0.76 -13.04 23.22
N ASN A 234 1.26 -12.29 24.19
CA ASN A 234 2.30 -11.26 23.97
C ASN A 234 3.65 -11.88 23.53
N ASP A 235 3.64 -13.15 23.14
CA ASP A 235 4.74 -13.77 22.42
C ASP A 235 4.86 -13.03 21.11
N ARG A 236 5.76 -12.04 21.06
CA ARG A 236 6.22 -11.51 19.79
C ARG A 236 6.63 -12.74 18.98
N PRO A 237 5.97 -13.04 17.83
CA PRO A 237 6.40 -14.14 17.01
C PRO A 237 7.88 -13.90 16.74
N LYS A 238 8.71 -14.90 17.05
CA LYS A 238 10.14 -14.79 16.79
C LYS A 238 10.30 -14.43 15.32
N SER A 239 10.96 -13.31 15.06
CA SER A 239 11.27 -12.89 13.71
C SER A 239 12.19 -13.93 13.09
N TYR A 240 11.74 -14.56 12.01
CA TYR A 240 12.55 -15.45 11.19
C TYR A 240 12.87 -14.77 9.86
N SER A 241 13.98 -15.14 9.22
CA SER A 241 14.38 -14.58 7.94
C SER A 241 13.61 -15.25 6.79
N PHE A 242 12.94 -14.45 5.94
CA PHE A 242 12.34 -14.97 4.71
C PHE A 242 13.39 -15.60 3.78
N ALA A 243 14.58 -14.99 3.71
CA ALA A 243 15.69 -15.54 2.93
C ALA A 243 16.17 -16.90 3.46
N ALA A 244 16.15 -17.10 4.80
CA ALA A 244 16.46 -18.40 5.39
C ALA A 244 15.42 -19.45 4.98
N LEU A 245 14.12 -19.12 5.05
CA LEU A 245 13.05 -20.05 4.64
C LEU A 245 13.13 -20.41 3.16
N GLU A 246 13.42 -19.44 2.31
CA GLU A 246 13.61 -19.64 0.86
C GLU A 246 14.76 -20.62 0.58
N TRP A 247 15.90 -20.44 1.25
CA TRP A 247 17.04 -21.34 1.14
C TRP A 247 16.75 -22.75 1.69
N LEU A 248 16.08 -22.86 2.85
CA LEU A 248 15.71 -24.15 3.42
C LEU A 248 14.74 -24.92 2.51
N TYR A 249 13.81 -24.23 1.87
CA TYR A 249 12.95 -24.83 0.85
C TYR A 249 13.77 -25.36 -0.33
N TYR A 250 14.73 -24.57 -0.82
CA TYR A 250 15.65 -25.00 -1.86
C TYR A 250 16.46 -26.25 -1.45
N GLU A 251 17.08 -26.28 -0.26
CA GLU A 251 17.82 -27.44 0.24
C GLU A 251 16.92 -28.68 0.41
N SER A 252 15.70 -28.50 0.90
CA SER A 252 14.71 -29.58 1.00
C SER A 252 14.44 -30.21 -0.36
N LYS A 253 14.28 -29.40 -1.41
CA LYS A 253 14.06 -29.88 -2.78
C LYS A 253 15.31 -30.53 -3.39
N GLN A 254 16.49 -29.93 -3.21
CA GLN A 254 17.73 -30.47 -3.77
C GLN A 254 18.12 -31.82 -3.17
N ARG A 255 17.89 -31.99 -1.86
CA ARG A 255 18.25 -33.22 -1.14
C ARG A 255 17.12 -34.24 -1.06
N GLY A 256 15.88 -33.85 -1.37
CA GLY A 256 14.71 -34.69 -1.22
C GLY A 256 14.40 -35.03 0.23
N VAL A 257 14.75 -34.16 1.19
CA VAL A 257 14.54 -34.37 2.63
C VAL A 257 13.53 -33.38 3.20
N TYR A 258 12.76 -33.81 4.19
CA TYR A 258 11.92 -32.91 4.97
C TYR A 258 12.76 -32.12 5.97
N ILE A 259 12.59 -30.80 5.98
CA ILE A 259 13.31 -29.88 6.88
C ILE A 259 12.28 -29.21 7.81
N GLN A 260 12.43 -29.41 9.10
CA GLN A 260 11.69 -28.71 10.15
C GLN A 260 12.26 -27.30 10.33
N HIS A 261 11.42 -26.25 10.34
CA HIS A 261 11.79 -24.84 10.42
C HIS A 261 10.66 -23.96 10.99
N ALA A 262 10.88 -22.65 11.12
CA ALA A 262 9.99 -21.71 11.82
C ALA A 262 8.51 -21.65 11.34
N GLN A 263 8.21 -22.00 10.08
CA GLN A 263 6.87 -21.90 9.49
C GLN A 263 6.11 -23.23 9.43
N ASN A 264 6.71 -24.34 9.86
CA ASN A 264 6.02 -25.63 9.96
C ASN A 264 5.83 -26.06 11.44
N GLU A 265 6.62 -27.00 11.94
CA GLU A 265 6.61 -27.47 13.34
C GLU A 265 7.44 -26.57 14.28
N GLY A 266 8.04 -25.50 13.75
CA GLY A 266 8.91 -24.57 14.46
C GLY A 266 10.38 -25.02 14.46
N GLU A 267 11.27 -24.10 14.84
CA GLU A 267 12.72 -24.37 14.92
C GLU A 267 13.06 -25.42 15.99
N GLU A 268 13.83 -26.43 15.58
CA GLU A 268 14.32 -27.47 16.48
C GLU A 268 15.39 -26.92 17.44
N LYS A 269 15.36 -27.36 18.70
CA LYS A 269 16.36 -27.02 19.69
C LYS A 269 17.37 -28.16 19.85
N ILE A 270 18.62 -27.91 19.46
CA ILE A 270 19.73 -28.86 19.59
C ILE A 270 20.69 -28.35 20.67
N GLY A 271 20.70 -29.04 21.81
CA GLY A 271 21.41 -28.59 23.00
C GLY A 271 20.83 -27.27 23.53
N ASN A 272 21.67 -26.23 23.60
CA ASN A 272 21.27 -24.90 24.08
C ASN A 272 20.83 -23.95 22.96
N TYR A 273 20.94 -24.36 21.69
CA TYR A 273 20.72 -23.49 20.54
C TYR A 273 19.53 -23.97 19.72
N ARG A 274 18.85 -23.02 19.07
CA ARG A 274 17.88 -23.32 18.03
C ARG A 274 18.56 -23.19 16.68
N VAL A 275 18.13 -23.99 15.72
CA VAL A 275 18.67 -24.01 14.36
C VAL A 275 17.59 -23.59 13.38
N ASP A 276 17.98 -22.91 12.30
CA ASP A 276 17.05 -22.39 11.29
C ASP A 276 16.29 -23.53 10.61
N GLY A 277 16.98 -24.65 10.33
CA GLY A 277 16.40 -25.86 9.78
C GLY A 277 17.01 -27.14 10.35
N PHE A 278 16.19 -28.19 10.49
CA PHE A 278 16.66 -29.51 10.90
C PHE A 278 15.98 -30.64 10.11
N ALA A 279 16.78 -31.52 9.50
CA ALA A 279 16.30 -32.77 8.92
C ALA A 279 16.57 -33.93 9.89
N LYS A 280 15.50 -34.54 10.41
CA LYS A 280 15.58 -35.72 11.30
C LYS A 280 16.23 -36.89 10.58
N GLU A 281 15.84 -37.10 9.32
CA GLU A 281 16.46 -38.06 8.42
C GLU A 281 17.87 -37.58 8.04
N GLY A 282 18.89 -38.38 8.37
CA GLY A 282 20.30 -38.01 8.18
C GLY A 282 20.88 -37.05 9.24
N LYS A 283 20.08 -36.58 10.21
CA LYS A 283 20.50 -35.67 11.29
C LYS A 283 21.27 -34.45 10.77
N ILE A 284 20.66 -33.72 9.83
CA ILE A 284 21.29 -32.58 9.17
C ILE A 284 20.80 -31.28 9.80
N ILE A 285 21.75 -30.46 10.25
CA ILE A 285 21.54 -29.12 10.78
C ILE A 285 21.77 -28.12 9.65
N PHE A 286 20.78 -27.26 9.41
CA PHE A 286 20.88 -26.16 8.46
C PHE A 286 20.91 -24.84 9.23
N SER A 287 21.93 -24.02 8.97
CA SER A 287 22.07 -22.71 9.60
C SER A 287 22.27 -21.62 8.57
N PHE A 288 21.39 -20.63 8.59
CA PHE A 288 21.42 -19.49 7.68
C PHE A 288 22.08 -18.30 8.38
N GLN A 289 23.24 -17.89 7.86
CA GLN A 289 24.03 -16.82 8.45
C GLN A 289 23.63 -15.46 7.85
N GLY A 290 22.59 -14.85 8.41
CA GLY A 290 22.23 -13.45 8.10
C GLY A 290 23.40 -12.50 8.31
N CYS A 291 23.84 -11.79 7.27
CA CYS A 291 25.12 -11.07 7.27
C CYS A 291 25.20 -9.99 8.34
N PHE A 292 24.09 -9.25 8.53
CA PHE A 292 23.98 -8.23 9.56
C PHE A 292 24.05 -8.84 10.97
N TRP A 293 23.23 -9.86 11.24
CA TRP A 293 23.07 -10.43 12.58
C TRP A 293 24.23 -11.31 13.02
N HIS A 294 24.96 -11.91 12.08
CA HIS A 294 26.06 -12.84 12.34
C HIS A 294 27.45 -12.27 12.06
N GLY A 295 27.55 -11.01 11.62
CA GLY A 295 28.81 -10.29 11.49
C GLY A 295 29.63 -10.69 10.25
N CYS A 296 29.03 -10.72 9.06
CA CYS A 296 29.75 -11.13 7.85
C CYS A 296 30.94 -10.20 7.54
N LEU A 297 32.16 -10.71 7.63
CA LEU A 297 33.39 -9.95 7.36
C LEU A 297 33.63 -9.64 5.87
N LYS A 298 32.85 -10.23 4.95
CA LYS A 298 32.82 -9.83 3.53
C LYS A 298 31.99 -8.56 3.33
N CYS A 299 30.90 -8.42 4.09
CA CYS A 299 29.97 -7.29 3.96
C CYS A 299 30.33 -6.11 4.86
N PHE A 300 31.03 -6.35 5.97
CA PHE A 300 31.31 -5.34 7.00
C PHE A 300 32.76 -5.42 7.50
N ASN A 301 33.36 -4.28 7.83
CA ASN A 301 34.68 -4.24 8.47
C ASN A 301 34.60 -4.75 9.92
N GLU A 302 35.63 -5.45 10.39
CA GLU A 302 35.68 -6.07 11.73
C GLU A 302 35.39 -5.07 12.86
N ASP A 303 35.91 -3.86 12.76
CA ASP A 303 35.78 -2.79 13.77
C ASP A 303 34.45 -2.02 13.71
N THR A 304 33.58 -2.33 12.74
CA THR A 304 32.28 -1.66 12.60
C THR A 304 31.40 -2.01 13.80
N MET A 305 30.83 -1.01 14.47
CA MET A 305 29.88 -1.25 15.56
C MET A 305 28.53 -1.70 15.01
N HIS A 306 27.99 -2.79 15.55
CA HIS A 306 26.69 -3.31 15.13
C HIS A 306 25.57 -2.42 15.69
N PRO A 307 24.66 -1.84 14.88
CA PRO A 307 23.66 -0.87 15.37
C PRO A 307 22.72 -1.39 16.46
N ALA A 308 22.38 -2.69 16.44
CA ALA A 308 21.50 -3.32 17.43
C ALA A 308 22.23 -4.11 18.53
N LYS A 309 23.56 -4.24 18.48
CA LYS A 309 24.35 -5.01 19.45
C LYS A 309 25.50 -4.12 19.88
N ASN A 310 25.73 -3.94 21.17
CA ASN A 310 26.80 -3.06 21.66
C ASN A 310 28.21 -3.71 21.53
N GLU A 311 28.51 -4.23 20.34
CA GLU A 311 29.68 -5.06 19.99
C GLU A 311 30.10 -4.77 18.54
N SER A 312 31.35 -5.06 18.20
CA SER A 312 31.82 -4.93 16.81
C SER A 312 31.36 -6.11 15.94
N MET A 313 31.30 -5.92 14.63
CA MET A 313 30.96 -7.00 13.68
C MET A 313 31.91 -8.18 13.79
N GLY A 314 33.18 -7.94 14.11
CA GLY A 314 34.17 -8.98 14.40
C GLY A 314 33.86 -9.81 15.64
N GLU A 315 33.41 -9.17 16.71
CA GLU A 315 33.00 -9.87 17.93
C GLU A 315 31.74 -10.71 17.70
N VAL A 316 30.79 -10.16 16.93
CA VAL A 316 29.57 -10.88 16.51
C VAL A 316 29.95 -12.10 15.66
N PHE A 317 30.86 -11.94 14.69
CA PHE A 317 31.38 -13.04 13.86
C PHE A 317 32.01 -14.14 14.70
N LYS A 318 32.92 -13.79 15.62
CA LYS A 318 33.59 -14.74 16.52
C LYS A 318 32.57 -15.52 17.36
N ARG A 319 31.44 -14.92 17.73
CA ARG A 319 30.36 -15.63 18.45
C ARG A 319 29.62 -16.59 17.53
N SER A 320 29.27 -16.18 16.31
CA SER A 320 28.64 -17.05 15.31
C SER A 320 29.52 -18.27 15.00
N GLU A 321 30.83 -18.06 14.83
CA GLU A 321 31.81 -19.14 14.62
C GLU A 321 31.90 -20.11 15.80
N LYS A 322 31.81 -19.61 17.05
CA LYS A 322 31.76 -20.49 18.23
C LYS A 322 30.54 -21.41 18.19
N VAL A 323 29.37 -20.89 17.83
CA VAL A 323 28.13 -21.68 17.71
C VAL A 323 28.25 -22.71 16.59
N LYS A 324 28.76 -22.31 15.42
CA LYS A 324 29.08 -23.21 14.30
C LYS A 324 29.99 -24.36 14.73
N ASN A 325 31.11 -24.05 15.40
CA ASN A 325 32.07 -25.04 15.86
C ASN A 325 31.46 -26.05 16.85
N ILE A 326 30.52 -25.59 17.70
CA ILE A 326 29.78 -26.49 18.59
C ILE A 326 28.98 -27.49 17.78
N PHE A 327 28.19 -27.05 16.79
CA PHE A 327 27.39 -27.96 15.96
C PHE A 327 28.26 -28.91 15.13
N MET A 328 29.35 -28.43 14.52
CA MET A 328 30.28 -29.27 13.76
C MET A 328 30.96 -30.34 14.63
N SER A 329 31.13 -30.09 15.93
CA SER A 329 31.72 -31.06 16.87
C SER A 329 30.73 -32.15 17.34
N MET A 330 29.43 -32.00 17.09
CA MET A 330 28.42 -32.96 17.53
C MET A 330 28.48 -34.23 16.68
N LYS A 331 28.86 -35.35 17.30
CA LYS A 331 28.94 -36.64 16.61
C LYS A 331 27.59 -37.07 16.05
N GLY A 332 27.59 -37.48 14.78
CA GLY A 332 26.41 -37.99 14.09
C GLY A 332 25.45 -36.91 13.58
N TYR A 333 25.83 -35.64 13.64
CA TYR A 333 25.14 -34.55 12.95
C TYR A 333 25.97 -34.09 11.75
N GLN A 334 25.31 -33.83 10.63
CA GLN A 334 25.89 -33.09 9.52
C GLN A 334 25.50 -31.62 9.67
N TYR A 335 26.42 -30.70 9.41
CA TYR A 335 26.16 -29.27 9.47
C TYR A 335 26.30 -28.65 8.08
N VAL A 336 25.29 -27.92 7.65
CA VAL A 336 25.24 -27.20 6.38
C VAL A 336 24.95 -25.74 6.68
N GLU A 337 25.75 -24.85 6.14
CA GLU A 337 25.58 -23.40 6.28
C GLU A 337 25.56 -22.71 4.94
N ILE A 338 24.92 -21.54 4.92
CA ILE A 338 25.05 -20.56 3.86
C ILE A 338 25.03 -19.16 4.46
N TRP A 339 25.80 -18.24 3.89
CA TRP A 339 25.69 -16.82 4.21
C TRP A 339 24.64 -16.12 3.35
N GLU A 340 24.06 -15.05 3.87
CA GLU A 340 23.01 -14.31 3.17
C GLU A 340 23.48 -13.73 1.83
N ASP A 341 24.69 -13.17 1.76
CA ASP A 341 25.30 -12.67 0.54
C ASP A 341 25.50 -13.78 -0.50
N GLU A 342 26.00 -14.94 -0.07
CA GLU A 342 26.18 -16.13 -0.91
C GLU A 342 24.84 -16.63 -1.47
N TRP A 343 23.78 -16.62 -0.66
CA TRP A 343 22.44 -16.99 -1.12
C TRP A 343 21.91 -16.01 -2.17
N GLN A 344 22.10 -14.70 -1.96
CA GLN A 344 21.69 -13.69 -2.94
C GLN A 344 22.42 -13.85 -4.28
N ASP A 345 23.71 -14.19 -4.25
CA ASP A 345 24.49 -14.42 -5.46
C ASP A 345 24.06 -15.70 -6.19
N LEU A 346 23.76 -16.79 -5.48
CA LEU A 346 23.18 -18.00 -6.08
C LEU A 346 21.84 -17.71 -6.78
N LYS A 347 20.98 -16.89 -6.16
CA LYS A 347 19.69 -16.53 -6.77
C LYS A 347 19.84 -15.79 -8.09
N LYS A 348 20.85 -14.92 -8.22
CA LYS A 348 21.12 -14.23 -9.50
C LYS A 348 21.47 -15.21 -10.62
N LEU A 349 22.16 -16.30 -10.30
CA LEU A 349 22.52 -17.33 -11.28
C LEU A 349 21.31 -18.16 -11.75
N PHE A 350 20.31 -18.37 -10.90
CA PHE A 350 19.07 -19.07 -11.28
C PHE A 350 18.20 -18.27 -12.26
N HIS A 351 18.26 -16.93 -12.22
CA HIS A 351 17.47 -16.06 -13.10
C HIS A 351 18.11 -15.83 -14.48
N GLN A 352 19.32 -16.34 -14.71
CA GLN A 352 20.05 -16.25 -15.99
C GLN A 352 19.96 -17.53 -16.83
N ARG A 353 19.27 -18.56 -16.34
CA ARG A 353 18.91 -19.78 -17.07
C ARG A 353 17.42 -19.80 -17.30
#